data_AF-K1DY09-F1
#
_entry.id   AF-K1DY09-F1
#
_cell.length_a   1.000
_cell.length_b   1.000
_cell.length_c   1.000
_cell.angle_alpha   90.00
_cell.angle_beta   90.00
_cell.angle_gamma   90.00
#
_symmetry.space_group_name_H-M   'P 1'
#
loop_
_entity.id
_entity.type
_entity.pdbx_description
1 polymer ?
#
loop_
_entity_poly.entity_id
_entity_poly.type
_entity_poly.pdbx_seq_one_letter_code
_entity_poly.pdbx_strand_id
1 'polypeptide(L)'
;MKGFKDFLMRGNLVEIATGLIMATAFAAVVTNFTNFLLEVVGRITGGKEFNFDDMEILGFQTIGPLLTALVAFLIMAAVVYFGVIKPYTAMRQRFVAAEEETTDESVELLREIRDSLRAGRA
;
A
#
# COMPACT_ATOMS: atom_id res chain seq x y z
N MET A 1 -2.38 -18.66 -30.66
CA MET A 1 -1.08 -18.64 -29.93
C MET A 1 -0.27 -17.36 -30.20
N LYS A 2 0.07 -17.01 -31.46
CA LYS A 2 0.91 -15.82 -31.78
C LYS A 2 0.32 -14.50 -31.26
N GLY A 3 -0.95 -14.20 -31.58
CA GLY A 3 -1.59 -12.95 -31.14
C GLY A 3 -1.82 -12.80 -29.63
N PHE A 4 -1.91 -13.90 -28.89
CA PHE A 4 -2.02 -13.88 -27.42
C PHE A 4 -0.67 -13.56 -26.77
N LYS A 5 0.42 -14.14 -27.29
CA LYS A 5 1.79 -13.79 -26.90
C LYS A 5 2.08 -12.32 -27.22
N ASP A 6 1.71 -11.83 -28.42
CA ASP A 6 1.94 -10.42 -28.81
C ASP A 6 1.09 -9.43 -27.99
N PHE A 7 -0.05 -9.86 -27.46
CA PHE A 7 -0.85 -9.09 -26.51
C PHE A 7 -0.20 -9.05 -25.11
N LEU A 8 0.30 -10.18 -24.60
CA LEU A 8 1.03 -10.23 -23.33
C LEU A 8 2.36 -9.47 -23.39
N MET A 9 3.04 -9.48 -24.54
CA MET A 9 4.32 -8.77 -24.70
C MET A 9 4.16 -7.26 -24.89
N ARG A 10 2.94 -6.70 -24.88
CA ARG A 10 2.75 -5.26 -24.63
C ARG A 10 3.13 -5.01 -23.18
N GLY A 11 4.36 -4.54 -22.94
CA GLY A 11 4.99 -4.42 -21.61
C GLY A 11 4.11 -3.81 -20.50
N ASN A 12 3.21 -2.89 -20.85
CA ASN A 12 2.23 -2.31 -19.93
C ASN A 12 1.29 -3.36 -19.28
N LEU A 13 0.96 -4.45 -19.97
CA LEU A 13 -0.04 -5.42 -19.52
C LEU A 13 0.49 -6.35 -18.44
N VAL A 14 1.77 -6.74 -18.55
CA VAL A 14 2.44 -7.59 -17.54
C VAL A 14 2.63 -6.82 -16.25
N GLU A 15 3.08 -5.56 -16.33
CA GLU A 15 3.27 -4.70 -15.16
C GLU A 15 1.95 -4.45 -14.40
N ILE A 16 0.88 -4.10 -15.12
CA ILE A 16 -0.46 -3.93 -14.54
C ILE A 16 -0.96 -5.24 -13.91
N ALA A 17 -0.81 -6.37 -14.61
CA ALA A 17 -1.25 -7.67 -14.11
C ALA A 17 -0.50 -8.06 -12.83
N THR A 18 0.82 -7.91 -12.82
CA THR A 18 1.64 -8.18 -11.63
C THR A 18 1.27 -7.24 -10.48
N GLY A 19 1.07 -5.94 -10.74
CA GLY A 19 0.64 -4.98 -9.73
C GLY A 19 -0.68 -5.35 -9.07
N LEU A 20 -1.68 -5.76 -9.87
CA LEU A 20 -2.99 -6.18 -9.37
C LEU A 20 -2.92 -7.48 -8.54
N ILE A 21 -2.13 -8.46 -9.00
CA ILE A 21 -1.92 -9.72 -8.26
C ILE A 21 -1.25 -9.43 -6.92
N MET A 22 -0.22 -8.59 -6.90
CA MET A 22 0.47 -8.21 -5.66
C MET A 22 -0.45 -7.44 -4.72
N ALA A 23 -1.28 -6.52 -5.23
CA ALA A 23 -2.23 -5.77 -4.42
C ALA A 23 -3.26 -6.68 -3.73
N THR A 24 -3.84 -7.63 -4.47
CA THR A 24 -4.85 -8.55 -3.92
C THR A 24 -4.24 -9.54 -2.93
N ALA A 25 -3.06 -10.11 -3.23
CA ALA A 25 -2.34 -10.98 -2.32
C ALA A 25 -1.94 -10.25 -1.03
N PHE A 26 -1.43 -9.02 -1.15
CA PHE A 26 -1.05 -8.22 0.00
C PHE A 26 -2.26 -7.86 0.87
N ALA A 27 -3.38 -7.47 0.26
CA ALA A 27 -4.63 -7.21 0.97
C ALA A 27 -5.07 -8.43 1.79
N ALA A 28 -4.99 -9.65 1.23
CA ALA A 28 -5.33 -10.87 1.96
C ALA A 28 -4.42 -11.11 3.18
N VAL A 29 -3.12 -10.86 3.06
CA VAL A 29 -2.16 -10.99 4.17
C VAL A 29 -2.49 -9.99 5.28
N VAL A 30 -2.74 -8.73 4.93
CA VAL A 30 -3.11 -7.67 5.89
C VAL A 30 -4.41 -7.98 6.61
N THR A 31 -5.43 -8.44 5.88
CA THR A 31 -6.72 -8.84 6.45
C THR A 31 -6.54 -9.99 7.45
N ASN A 32 -5.82 -11.04 7.07
CA ASN A 32 -5.59 -12.19 7.96
C ASN A 32 -4.80 -11.79 9.21
N PHE A 33 -3.79 -10.94 9.07
CA PHE A 33 -3.03 -10.45 10.22
C PHE A 33 -3.87 -9.54 11.13
N THR A 34 -4.74 -8.72 10.56
CA THR A 34 -5.67 -7.88 11.33
C THR A 34 -6.66 -8.74 12.11
N ASN A 35 -7.25 -9.76 11.47
CA ASN A 35 -8.16 -10.70 12.13
C ASN A 35 -7.45 -11.45 13.26
N PHE A 36 -6.21 -11.90 13.05
CA PHE A 36 -5.41 -12.50 14.11
C PHE A 36 -5.22 -11.56 15.30
N LEU A 37 -4.92 -10.28 15.07
CA LEU A 37 -4.81 -9.30 16.16
C LEU A 37 -6.16 -9.06 16.87
N LEU A 38 -7.26 -8.99 16.14
CA LEU A 38 -8.60 -8.87 16.70
C LEU A 38 -8.95 -10.09 17.58
N GLU A 39 -8.61 -11.30 17.15
CA GLU A 39 -8.76 -12.51 17.97
C GLU A 39 -7.91 -12.47 19.24
N VAL A 40 -6.66 -12.04 19.14
CA VAL A 40 -5.75 -11.92 20.30
C VAL A 40 -6.28 -10.89 21.30
N VAL A 41 -6.71 -9.72 20.82
CA VAL A 41 -7.30 -8.67 21.64
C VAL A 41 -8.60 -9.17 22.29
N GLY A 42 -9.48 -9.80 21.51
CA GLY A 42 -10.75 -10.36 22.00
C GLY A 42 -10.55 -11.39 23.13
N ARG A 43 -9.58 -12.29 22.97
CA ARG A 43 -9.22 -13.28 23.99
C ARG A 43 -8.73 -12.65 25.29
N ILE A 44 -8.02 -11.51 25.22
CA ILE A 44 -7.53 -10.79 26.41
C ILE A 44 -8.66 -10.04 27.11
N THR A 45 -9.64 -9.50 26.36
CA THR A 45 -10.76 -8.72 26.91
C THR A 45 -11.97 -9.54 27.36
N GLY A 46 -11.95 -10.87 27.21
CA GLY A 46 -12.92 -11.77 27.86
C GLY A 46 -13.91 -12.52 26.96
N GLY A 47 -13.64 -12.69 25.65
CA GLY A 47 -14.53 -13.42 24.73
C GLY A 47 -13.88 -13.85 23.40
N LYS A 48 -14.62 -14.60 22.56
CA LYS A 48 -14.09 -15.28 21.38
C LYS A 48 -13.87 -14.37 20.15
N GLU A 49 -14.35 -13.12 20.16
CA GLU A 49 -14.08 -12.06 19.18
C GLU A 49 -14.45 -10.70 19.82
N PHE A 50 -13.67 -9.64 19.64
CA PHE A 50 -14.04 -8.29 20.10
C PHE A 50 -15.04 -7.70 19.09
N ASN A 51 -16.34 -7.72 19.42
CA ASN A 51 -17.37 -7.14 18.58
C ASN A 51 -18.38 -6.31 19.40
N PHE A 52 -19.02 -5.36 18.71
CA PHE A 52 -20.12 -4.56 19.24
C PHE A 52 -21.46 -5.01 18.66
N ASP A 53 -21.52 -6.22 18.08
CA ASP A 53 -22.66 -6.66 17.28
C ASP A 53 -23.95 -6.78 18.10
N ASP A 54 -23.83 -7.05 19.41
CA ASP A 54 -24.95 -7.11 20.35
C ASP A 54 -25.44 -5.73 20.83
N MET A 55 -24.79 -4.63 20.40
CA MET A 55 -25.21 -3.27 20.77
C MET A 55 -26.35 -2.79 19.88
N GLU A 56 -27.57 -2.89 20.39
CA GLU A 56 -28.72 -2.21 19.81
C GLU A 56 -28.81 -0.77 20.34
N ILE A 57 -28.71 0.21 19.44
CA ILE A 57 -28.92 1.61 19.78
C ILE A 57 -30.25 2.05 19.15
N LEU A 58 -31.21 2.46 19.98
CA LEU A 58 -32.49 3.02 19.55
C LEU A 58 -33.32 2.12 18.60
N GLY A 59 -33.12 0.80 18.65
CA GLY A 59 -33.83 -0.18 17.80
C GLY A 59 -33.17 -0.46 16.44
N PHE A 60 -31.99 0.10 16.18
CA PHE A 60 -31.21 -0.22 14.98
C PHE A 60 -30.12 -1.26 15.30
N GLN A 61 -30.27 -2.47 14.76
CA GLN A 61 -29.31 -3.58 14.90
C GLN A 61 -28.05 -3.41 14.03
N THR A 62 -28.04 -2.44 13.11
CA THR A 62 -26.91 -2.19 12.19
C THR A 62 -25.79 -1.36 12.79
N ILE A 63 -26.02 -0.67 13.91
CA ILE A 63 -25.03 0.25 14.49
C ILE A 63 -23.89 -0.51 15.17
N GLY A 64 -24.18 -1.63 15.83
CA GLY A 64 -23.20 -2.53 16.42
C GLY A 64 -22.16 -3.04 15.42
N PRO A 65 -22.58 -3.74 14.35
CA PRO A 65 -21.68 -4.22 13.30
C PRO A 65 -20.89 -3.10 12.59
N LEU A 66 -21.48 -1.92 12.44
CA LEU A 66 -20.79 -0.76 11.88
C LEU A 66 -19.62 -0.30 12.77
N LEU A 67 -19.83 -0.24 14.09
CA LEU A 67 -18.79 0.07 15.07
C LEU A 67 -17.70 -1.00 15.08
N THR A 68 -18.07 -2.28 15.03
CA THR A 68 -17.14 -3.40 14.88
C THR A 68 -16.27 -3.22 13.63
N ALA A 69 -16.89 -2.95 12.48
CA ALA A 69 -16.18 -2.72 11.22
C ALA A 69 -15.25 -1.49 11.27
N LEU A 70 -15.66 -0.41 11.94
CA LEU A 70 -14.86 0.79 12.08
C LEU A 70 -13.62 0.55 12.96
N VAL A 71 -13.76 -0.18 14.06
CA VAL A 71 -12.61 -0.57 14.90
C VAL A 71 -11.67 -1.51 14.15
N ALA A 72 -12.21 -2.50 13.45
CA ALA A 72 -11.43 -3.40 12.60
C ALA A 72 -10.64 -2.63 11.52
N PHE A 73 -11.28 -1.63 10.88
CA PHE A 73 -10.63 -0.76 9.90
C PHE A 73 -9.48 0.05 10.51
N LEU A 74 -9.66 0.64 11.70
CA LEU A 74 -8.61 1.39 12.38
C LEU A 74 -7.41 0.51 12.75
N ILE A 75 -7.67 -0.72 13.22
CA ILE A 75 -6.61 -1.69 13.52
C ILE A 75 -5.88 -2.09 12.23
N MET A 76 -6.62 -2.38 11.16
CA MET A 76 -6.04 -2.69 9.84
C MET A 76 -5.14 -1.55 9.34
N ALA A 77 -5.61 -0.30 9.43
CA ALA A 77 -4.84 0.87 9.03
C ALA A 77 -3.56 1.03 9.86
N ALA A 78 -3.64 0.79 11.18
CA ALA A 78 -2.47 0.81 12.05
C ALA A 78 -1.46 -0.29 11.66
N VAL A 79 -1.92 -1.50 11.40
CA VAL A 79 -1.07 -2.61 10.92
C VAL A 79 -0.34 -2.24 9.63
N VAL A 80 -1.05 -1.72 8.62
CA VAL A 80 -0.43 -1.35 7.34
C VAL A 80 0.59 -0.23 7.54
N TYR A 81 0.26 0.77 8.36
CA TYR A 81 1.13 1.89 8.62
C TYR A 81 2.42 1.47 9.34
N PHE A 82 2.30 0.74 10.45
CA PHE A 82 3.46 0.32 11.25
C PHE A 82 4.24 -0.84 10.63
N GLY A 83 3.54 -1.80 10.00
CA GLY A 83 4.15 -3.01 9.44
C GLY A 83 4.78 -2.80 8.07
N VAL A 84 4.27 -1.87 7.25
CA VAL A 84 4.74 -1.68 5.87
C VAL A 84 5.18 -0.25 5.60
N ILE A 85 4.32 0.75 5.82
CA ILE A 85 4.63 2.13 5.41
C ILE A 85 5.84 2.68 6.16
N LYS A 86 5.89 2.52 7.49
CA LYS A 86 6.99 3.01 8.33
C LYS A 86 8.34 2.35 8.00
N PRO A 87 8.49 1.02 7.96
CA PRO A 87 9.76 0.40 7.59
C PRO A 87 10.14 0.69 6.14
N TYR A 88 9.18 0.71 5.22
CA TYR A 88 9.42 1.09 3.83
C TYR A 88 9.94 2.52 3.71
N THR A 89 9.32 3.47 4.41
CA THR A 89 9.77 4.87 4.43
C THR A 89 11.16 5.01 5.06
N ALA A 90 11.41 4.31 6.17
CA ALA A 90 12.71 4.32 6.84
C ALA A 90 13.83 3.69 5.98
N MET A 91 13.51 2.64 5.22
CA MET A 91 14.43 2.01 4.28
C MET A 91 14.67 2.90 3.06
N ARG A 92 13.60 3.49 2.49
CA ARG A 92 13.71 4.37 1.33
C ARG A 92 14.61 5.59 1.60
N GLN A 93 14.50 6.17 2.80
CA GLN A 93 15.39 7.26 3.23
C GLN A 93 16.87 6.85 3.32
N ARG A 94 17.18 5.56 3.48
CA ARG A 94 18.55 5.03 3.57
C ARG A 94 19.10 4.46 2.27
N PHE A 95 18.26 3.95 1.38
CA PHE A 95 18.68 3.25 0.16
C PHE A 95 18.34 3.98 -1.15
N VAL A 96 17.23 4.73 -1.21
CA VAL A 96 16.77 5.39 -2.45
C VAL A 96 17.24 6.84 -2.54
N ALA A 97 17.68 7.45 -1.43
CA ALA A 97 18.40 8.73 -1.48
C ALA A 97 19.68 8.66 -2.34
N ALA A 98 20.25 7.45 -2.55
CA ALA A 98 21.38 7.22 -3.45
C ALA A 98 20.97 7.03 -4.93
N GLU A 99 19.69 6.76 -5.20
CA GLU A 99 19.18 6.52 -6.57
C GLU A 99 18.63 7.82 -7.19
N GLU A 100 18.14 8.75 -6.36
CA GLU A 100 17.83 10.12 -6.78
C GLU A 100 19.07 10.88 -7.28
N GLU A 101 20.29 10.58 -6.79
CA GLU A 101 21.54 11.15 -7.34
C GLU A 101 21.73 10.83 -8.83
N THR A 102 21.30 9.65 -9.30
CA THR A 102 21.43 9.28 -10.74
C THR A 102 20.42 9.99 -11.64
N THR A 103 19.26 10.35 -11.09
CA THR A 103 18.27 11.17 -11.80
C THR A 103 18.72 12.63 -11.83
N ASP A 104 19.34 13.10 -10.74
CA ASP A 104 19.92 14.45 -10.68
C ASP A 104 21.07 14.60 -11.69
N GLU A 105 21.94 13.59 -11.88
CA GLU A 105 22.97 13.62 -12.95
C GLU A 105 22.36 13.81 -14.34
N SER A 106 21.27 13.09 -14.66
CA SER A 106 20.60 13.26 -15.96
C SER A 106 19.98 14.66 -16.11
N VAL A 107 19.44 15.21 -15.02
CA VAL A 107 18.87 16.56 -14.98
C VAL A 107 19.96 17.65 -15.04
N GLU A 108 21.11 17.42 -14.41
CA GLU A 108 22.30 18.27 -14.50
C GLU A 108 22.85 18.29 -15.92
N LEU A 109 23.04 17.13 -16.55
CA LEU A 109 23.46 17.04 -17.94
C LEU A 109 22.47 17.77 -18.87
N LEU A 110 21.15 17.65 -18.63
CA LEU A 110 20.15 18.39 -19.39
C LEU A 110 20.22 19.91 -19.15
N ARG A 111 20.59 20.37 -17.95
CA ARG A 111 20.83 21.79 -17.67
C ARG A 111 22.09 22.29 -18.39
N GLU A 112 23.17 21.52 -18.37
CA GLU A 112 24.40 21.84 -19.08
C GLU A 112 24.18 21.88 -20.61
N ILE A 113 23.41 20.95 -21.15
CA ILE A 113 23.02 20.95 -22.57
C ILE A 113 22.15 22.19 -22.90
N ARG A 114 21.20 22.55 -22.04
CA ARG A 114 20.39 23.77 -22.22
C ARG A 114 21.27 25.01 -22.24
N ASP A 115 22.22 25.10 -21.33
CA ASP A 115 23.05 26.29 -21.15
C ASP A 115 24.09 26.42 -22.26
N SER A 116 24.68 25.31 -22.72
CA SER A 116 25.54 25.29 -23.92
C SER A 116 24.78 25.63 -25.21
N LEU A 117 23.54 25.16 -25.38
CA LEU A 117 22.68 25.53 -26.51
C LEU A 117 22.25 27.00 -26.50
N ARG A 118 22.14 27.62 -25.32
CA ARG A 118 21.89 29.06 -25.18
C ARG A 118 23.13 29.88 -25.49
N ALA A 119 24.30 29.44 -25.04
CA ALA A 119 25.58 30.10 -25.28
C ALA A 119 25.98 30.09 -26.77
N GLY A 120 25.71 29.00 -27.50
CA GLY A 120 26.00 28.89 -28.94
C GLY A 120 25.00 29.57 -29.88
N ARG A 121 23.96 30.22 -29.34
CA ARG A 121 22.91 30.92 -30.11
C ARG A 121 23.02 32.46 -30.04
N ALA A 122 24.00 32.97 -29.29
CA ALA A 122 24.39 34.39 -29.22
C ALA A 122 25.63 34.63 -30.09
#